data_AF-A0A7J6W6N6-F1
#
_entry.id   AF-A0A7J6W6N6-F1
#
_cell.length_a   1.000
_cell.length_b   1.000
_cell.length_c   1.000
_cell.angle_alpha   90.00
_cell.angle_beta   90.00
_cell.angle_gamma   90.00
#
_symmetry.space_group_name_H-M   'P 1'
#
loop_
_entity.id
_entity.type
_entity.pdbx_description
1 polymer ?
#
loop_
_entity_poly.entity_id
_entity_poly.type
_entity_poly.pdbx_seq_one_letter_code
_entity_poly.pdbx_strand_id
1 'polypeptide(L)'
;MLQKLFHIIAFVVGKGNRVSFWNDIWCGESSFRDEFPELYLKSYEKEGSVASHLKWEDNVHAWDLKIRARLSEAEIEQTGNLLHLLESVQPCVEDEDTIRWTLSRTGRYTVRSMHDVIAAREGVVNYPHKLVWKSDMPYK
;
A
#
# COMPACT_ATOMS: atom_id res chain seq x y z
N MET A 1 7.03 -12.01 10.69
CA MET A 1 7.31 -10.71 11.32
C MET A 1 7.13 -9.54 10.33
N LEU A 2 7.69 -9.61 9.11
CA LEU A 2 7.46 -8.58 8.07
C LEU A 2 5.98 -8.42 7.67
N GLN A 3 5.20 -9.50 7.59
CA GLN A 3 3.74 -9.46 7.33
C GLN A 3 2.92 -8.65 8.34
N LYS A 4 3.45 -8.33 9.53
CA LYS A 4 2.71 -7.60 10.58
C LYS A 4 2.96 -6.09 10.60
N LEU A 5 3.94 -5.59 9.83
CA LEU A 5 4.24 -4.15 9.69
C LEU A 5 3.40 -3.45 8.60
N PHE A 6 2.78 -4.21 7.69
CA PHE A 6 2.05 -3.67 6.54
C PHE A 6 0.85 -2.78 6.91
N HIS A 7 0.29 -2.90 8.11
CA HIS A 7 -0.83 -2.07 8.57
C HIS A 7 -0.41 -0.70 9.14
N ILE A 8 0.87 -0.36 9.10
CA ILE A 8 1.45 0.81 9.78
C ILE A 8 2.11 1.78 8.79
N ILE A 9 2.32 1.30 7.56
CA ILE A 9 2.94 2.05 6.48
C ILE A 9 1.86 2.19 5.40
N ALA A 10 1.53 3.43 5.07
CA ALA A 10 0.78 3.75 3.87
C ALA A 10 1.75 4.34 2.84
N PHE A 11 1.57 4.03 1.57
CA PHE A 11 2.34 4.62 0.50
C PHE A 11 1.67 5.89 -0.01
N VAL A 12 2.49 6.83 -0.45
CA VAL A 12 2.05 7.99 -1.21
C VAL A 12 2.58 7.77 -2.62
N VAL A 13 1.67 7.65 -3.57
CA VAL A 13 1.96 7.31 -4.96
C VAL A 13 2.55 8.52 -5.68
N GLY A 14 3.75 8.36 -6.22
CA GLY A 14 4.32 9.25 -7.23
C GLY A 14 4.11 8.60 -8.60
N LYS A 15 5.18 8.08 -9.20
CA LYS A 15 5.13 7.28 -10.44
C LYS A 15 4.54 5.89 -10.28
N GLY A 16 4.38 5.38 -9.06
CA GLY A 16 3.64 4.15 -8.73
C GLY A 16 4.34 2.84 -9.06
N ASN A 17 5.64 2.83 -9.35
CA ASN A 17 6.34 1.62 -9.79
C ASN A 17 6.82 0.73 -8.64
N ARG A 18 6.80 1.22 -7.40
CA ARG A 18 7.20 0.50 -6.18
C ARG A 18 6.04 0.15 -5.26
N VAL A 19 4.83 0.59 -5.60
CA VAL A 19 3.62 0.39 -4.81
C VAL A 19 2.76 -0.66 -5.50
N SER A 20 2.36 -1.71 -4.79
CA SER A 20 1.42 -2.72 -5.28
C SER A 20 0.01 -2.14 -5.35
N PHE A 21 -0.66 -2.28 -6.50
CA PHE A 21 -2.02 -1.78 -6.68
C PHE A 21 -3.01 -2.43 -5.70
N TRP A 22 -2.94 -3.75 -5.53
CA TRP A 22 -3.90 -4.49 -4.72
C TRP A 22 -3.49 -4.68 -3.27
N ASN A 23 -2.20 -4.88 -3.00
CA ASN A 23 -1.74 -5.40 -1.70
C ASN A 23 -1.24 -4.31 -0.74
N ASP A 24 -0.84 -3.14 -1.24
CA ASP A 24 -0.37 -2.05 -0.39
C ASP A 24 -1.50 -1.10 -0.01
N ILE A 25 -1.36 -0.43 1.13
CA ILE A 25 -2.26 0.66 1.53
C ILE A 25 -1.72 1.95 0.91
N TRP A 26 -2.36 2.46 -0.14
CA TRP A 26 -1.91 3.68 -0.83
C TRP A 26 -3.05 4.62 -1.23
N CYS A 27 -4.28 4.15 -1.11
CA CYS A 27 -5.51 4.91 -1.26
C CYS A 27 -6.49 4.42 -0.18
N GLY A 28 -7.05 5.31 0.62
CA GLY A 28 -7.91 4.94 1.76
C GLY A 28 -7.15 4.43 3.00
N GLU A 29 -7.79 3.56 3.77
CA GLU A 29 -7.28 3.05 5.07
C GLU A 29 -6.83 1.59 5.03
N SER A 30 -7.24 0.84 4.01
CA SER A 30 -6.95 -0.58 3.80
C SER A 30 -6.42 -0.86 2.40
N SER A 31 -5.89 -2.07 2.18
CA SER A 31 -5.52 -2.50 0.83
C SER A 31 -6.79 -2.73 0.01
N PHE A 32 -6.73 -2.50 -1.31
CA PHE A 32 -7.88 -2.81 -2.19
C PHE A 32 -8.21 -4.30 -2.22
N ARG A 33 -7.24 -5.17 -1.93
CA ARG A 33 -7.48 -6.61 -1.76
C ARG A 33 -8.42 -6.90 -0.59
N ASP A 34 -8.27 -6.18 0.51
CA ASP A 34 -9.08 -6.40 1.71
C ASP A 34 -10.46 -5.74 1.58
N GLU A 35 -10.53 -4.57 0.93
CA GLU A 35 -11.77 -3.82 0.73
C GLU A 35 -12.63 -4.37 -0.43
N PHE A 36 -12.00 -4.89 -1.49
CA PHE A 36 -12.65 -5.41 -2.68
C PHE A 36 -12.17 -6.85 -3.00
N PRO A 37 -12.40 -7.83 -2.10
CA PRO A 37 -11.84 -9.18 -2.23
C PRO A 37 -12.35 -9.92 -3.48
N GLU A 38 -13.58 -9.67 -3.91
CA GLU A 38 -14.16 -10.30 -5.11
C GLU A 38 -13.51 -9.76 -6.38
N LEU A 39 -13.32 -8.44 -6.49
CA LEU A 39 -12.59 -7.83 -7.59
C LEU A 39 -11.13 -8.28 -7.64
N TYR A 40 -10.48 -8.37 -6.48
CA TYR A 40 -9.11 -8.88 -6.38
C TYR A 40 -9.01 -10.30 -6.97
N LEU A 41 -9.96 -11.18 -6.64
CA LEU A 41 -10.01 -12.53 -7.21
C LEU A 41 -10.15 -12.51 -8.74
N LYS A 42 -10.89 -11.55 -9.30
CA LYS A 42 -11.08 -11.37 -10.73
C LYS A 42 -9.94 -10.65 -11.44
N SER A 43 -9.06 -9.95 -10.72
CA SER A 43 -7.91 -9.29 -11.34
C SER A 43 -6.94 -10.32 -11.95
N TYR A 44 -6.43 -10.03 -13.14
CA TYR A 44 -5.36 -10.82 -13.75
C TYR A 44 -3.96 -10.38 -13.32
N GLU A 45 -3.81 -9.24 -12.64
CA GLU A 45 -2.52 -8.71 -12.21
C GLU A 45 -2.51 -8.34 -10.72
N LYS A 46 -2.70 -9.35 -9.88
CA LYS A 46 -2.77 -9.21 -8.41
C LYS A 46 -1.50 -8.63 -7.79
N GLU A 47 -0.34 -8.92 -8.38
CA GLU A 47 0.96 -8.44 -7.92
C GLU A 47 1.46 -7.23 -8.72
N GLY A 48 0.59 -6.64 -9.55
CA GLY A 48 0.92 -5.47 -10.35
C GLY A 48 1.17 -4.23 -9.49
N SER A 49 1.99 -3.33 -10.03
CA SER A 49 2.22 -2.03 -9.40
C SER A 49 1.10 -1.06 -9.75
N VAL A 50 1.03 0.08 -9.05
CA VAL A 50 0.10 1.16 -9.40
C VAL A 50 0.39 1.66 -10.82
N ALA A 51 1.67 1.78 -11.19
CA ALA A 51 2.10 2.17 -12.53
C ALA A 51 1.58 1.21 -13.62
N SER A 52 1.52 -0.10 -13.35
CA SER A 52 1.04 -1.07 -14.35
C SER A 52 -0.47 -0.96 -14.57
N HIS A 53 -1.21 -0.37 -13.65
CA HIS A 53 -2.64 -0.09 -13.73
C HIS A 53 -2.95 1.34 -14.23
N LEU A 54 -1.93 2.09 -14.66
CA LEU A 54 -2.07 3.42 -15.23
C LEU A 54 -1.79 3.40 -16.73
N LYS A 55 -2.65 4.09 -17.49
CA LYS A 55 -2.42 4.47 -18.88
C LYS A 55 -2.31 5.99 -18.95
N TRP A 56 -1.36 6.47 -19.74
CA TRP A 56 -1.15 7.91 -19.95
C TRP A 56 -1.49 8.26 -21.39
N GLU A 57 -2.43 9.17 -21.59
CA GLU A 57 -2.80 9.74 -22.88
C GLU A 57 -2.85 11.26 -22.73
N ASP A 58 -2.01 11.99 -23.47
CA ASP A 58 -1.97 13.47 -23.49
C ASP A 58 -1.94 14.14 -22.10
N ASN A 59 -1.07 13.66 -21.20
CA ASN A 59 -0.95 14.09 -19.78
C ASN A 59 -2.17 13.81 -18.91
N VAL A 60 -3.17 13.10 -19.41
CA VAL A 60 -4.29 12.57 -18.64
C VAL A 60 -4.01 11.11 -18.32
N HIS A 61 -4.22 10.72 -17.07
CA HIS A 61 -4.12 9.32 -16.68
C HIS A 61 -5.49 8.66 -16.72
N ALA A 62 -5.50 7.37 -17.06
CA ALA A 62 -6.67 6.50 -17.00
C ALA A 62 -6.31 5.22 -16.25
N TRP A 63 -7.24 4.75 -15.42
CA TRP A 63 -7.08 3.51 -14.67
C TRP A 63 -7.44 2.30 -15.53
N ASP A 64 -6.51 1.38 -15.70
CA ASP A 64 -6.74 0.03 -16.21
C ASP A 64 -6.74 -0.94 -15.04
N LEU A 65 -7.93 -1.29 -14.55
CA LEU A 65 -8.08 -2.15 -13.36
C LEU A 65 -7.69 -3.60 -13.59
N LYS A 66 -7.48 -4.00 -14.85
CA LYS A 66 -7.03 -5.36 -15.18
C LYS A 66 -7.95 -6.47 -14.63
N ILE A 67 -9.26 -6.31 -14.82
CA ILE A 67 -10.30 -7.23 -14.30
C ILE A 67 -10.93 -8.03 -15.46
N ARG A 68 -11.35 -9.28 -15.18
CA ARG A 68 -12.09 -10.12 -16.14
C ARG A 68 -13.40 -9.46 -16.61
N ALA A 69 -13.72 -9.63 -17.90
CA ALA A 69 -14.86 -8.99 -18.56
C ALA A 69 -16.28 -9.44 -18.11
N ARG A 70 -16.39 -10.52 -17.30
CA ARG A 70 -17.69 -11.02 -16.82
C ARG A 70 -17.82 -10.74 -15.33
N LEU A 71 -18.51 -9.65 -15.02
CA LEU A 71 -18.83 -9.19 -13.66
C LEU A 71 -20.31 -9.42 -13.37
N SER A 72 -20.62 -9.82 -12.15
CA SER A 72 -21.95 -9.79 -11.56
C SER A 72 -22.36 -8.36 -11.19
N GLU A 73 -23.64 -8.13 -10.87
CA GLU A 73 -24.13 -6.82 -10.45
C GLU A 73 -23.39 -6.27 -9.22
N ALA A 74 -23.10 -7.13 -8.24
CA ALA A 74 -22.34 -6.76 -7.04
C ALA A 74 -20.89 -6.37 -7.37
N GLU A 75 -20.24 -7.10 -8.28
CA GLU A 75 -18.87 -6.78 -8.72
C GLU A 75 -18.83 -5.48 -9.55
N ILE A 76 -19.89 -5.18 -10.30
CA ILE A 76 -20.02 -3.89 -11.01
C ILE A 76 -20.12 -2.74 -10.01
N GLU A 77 -20.93 -2.89 -8.96
CA GLU A 77 -21.04 -1.89 -7.89
C GLU A 77 -19.70 -1.68 -7.17
N GLN A 78 -19.01 -2.75 -6.79
CA GLN A 78 -17.67 -2.66 -6.21
C GLN A 78 -16.67 -1.95 -7.13
N THR A 79 -16.78 -2.18 -8.44
CA THR A 79 -15.91 -1.53 -9.43
C THR A 79 -16.15 -0.03 -9.46
N GLY A 80 -17.42 0.39 -9.39
CA GLY A 80 -17.79 1.80 -9.28
C GLY A 80 -17.23 2.46 -8.02
N ASN A 81 -17.32 1.78 -6.87
CA ASN A 81 -16.77 2.27 -5.61
C ASN A 81 -15.24 2.41 -5.66
N LEU A 82 -14.54 1.42 -6.24
CA LEU A 82 -13.09 1.48 -6.44
C LEU A 82 -12.69 2.63 -7.36
N LEU A 83 -13.41 2.83 -8.48
CA LEU A 83 -13.14 3.95 -9.39
C LEU A 83 -13.35 5.30 -8.72
N HIS A 84 -14.40 5.45 -7.92
CA HIS A 84 -14.64 6.68 -7.15
C HIS A 84 -13.51 6.98 -6.14
N LEU A 85 -12.94 5.95 -5.48
CA LEU A 85 -11.77 6.15 -4.63
C LEU A 85 -10.56 6.64 -5.45
N LEU A 86 -10.35 6.05 -6.63
CA LEU A 86 -9.25 6.36 -7.53
C LEU A 86 -9.33 7.77 -8.13
N GLU A 87 -10.51 8.38 -8.25
CA GLU A 87 -10.68 9.77 -8.73
C GLU A 87 -9.95 10.79 -7.84
N SER A 88 -9.75 10.47 -6.56
CA SER A 88 -9.04 11.33 -5.62
C SER A 88 -7.51 11.27 -5.77
N VAL A 89 -7.00 10.30 -6.55
CA VAL A 89 -5.57 10.05 -6.71
C VAL A 89 -5.07 10.79 -7.94
N GLN A 90 -3.99 11.56 -7.77
CA GLN A 90 -3.29 12.22 -8.87
C GLN A 90 -1.83 11.74 -8.90
N PRO A 91 -1.54 10.64 -9.61
CA PRO A 91 -0.16 10.18 -9.78
C PRO A 91 0.66 11.21 -10.56
N CYS A 92 1.96 11.28 -10.27
CA CYS A 92 2.89 12.18 -10.94
C CYS A 92 4.12 11.39 -11.37
N VAL A 93 4.39 11.32 -12.69
CA VAL A 93 5.48 10.51 -13.25
C VAL A 93 6.87 11.03 -12.81
N GLU A 94 6.96 12.33 -12.50
CA GLU A 94 8.19 12.97 -12.04
C GLU A 94 8.49 12.71 -10.55
N ASP A 95 7.49 12.32 -9.77
CA ASP A 95 7.63 12.10 -8.33
C ASP A 95 7.98 10.64 -8.02
N GLU A 96 8.83 10.44 -7.01
CA GLU A 96 9.13 9.12 -6.48
C GLU A 96 8.04 8.65 -5.50
N ASP A 97 7.82 7.33 -5.45
CA ASP A 97 6.95 6.74 -4.44
C ASP A 97 7.54 6.93 -3.04
N THR A 98 6.72 7.41 -2.10
CA THR A 98 7.14 7.64 -0.71
C THR A 98 6.26 6.89 0.27
N ILE A 99 6.68 6.88 1.55
CA ILE A 99 5.95 6.22 2.62
C ILE A 99 5.49 7.25 3.66
N ARG A 100 4.30 7.01 4.22
CA ARG A 100 3.72 7.73 5.34
C ARG A 100 3.48 6.76 6.49
N TRP A 101 3.96 7.12 7.66
CA TRP A 101 3.75 6.36 8.89
C TRP A 101 2.36 6.67 9.45
N THR A 102 1.46 5.69 9.45
CA THR A 102 0.04 5.90 9.80
C THR A 102 -0.19 6.10 11.30
N LEU A 103 0.77 5.74 12.15
CA LEU A 103 0.66 5.87 13.61
C LEU A 103 1.14 7.21 14.16
N SER A 104 1.76 8.04 13.32
CA SER A 104 2.10 9.40 13.71
C SER A 104 1.08 10.34 13.09
N ARG A 105 0.54 11.25 13.91
CA ARG A 105 -0.31 12.34 13.42
C ARG A 105 0.42 13.25 12.42
N THR A 106 1.75 13.23 12.41
CA THR A 106 2.59 13.97 11.45
C THR A 106 2.99 13.12 10.22
N GLY A 107 2.60 11.85 10.17
CA GLY A 107 2.99 10.93 9.09
C GLY A 107 4.45 10.51 9.10
N ARG A 108 5.27 11.01 10.05
CA ARG A 108 6.69 10.69 10.14
C ARG A 108 6.94 9.44 10.99
N TYR A 109 7.84 8.60 10.50
CA TYR A 109 8.38 7.50 11.27
C TYR A 109 9.20 8.04 12.45
N THR A 110 9.03 7.41 13.62
CA THR A 110 9.93 7.60 14.77
C THR A 110 10.24 6.25 15.38
N VAL A 111 11.46 6.07 15.89
CA VAL A 111 11.84 4.84 16.61
C VAL A 111 10.87 4.57 17.77
N ARG A 112 10.40 5.63 18.43
CA ARG A 112 9.43 5.55 19.54
C ARG A 112 8.08 4.99 19.09
N SER A 113 7.48 5.54 18.04
CA SER A 113 6.18 5.06 17.54
C SER A 113 6.23 3.63 17.02
N MET A 114 7.38 3.18 16.48
CA MET A 114 7.60 1.76 16.16
C MET A 114 7.70 0.90 17.42
N HIS A 115 8.47 1.35 18.42
CA HIS A 115 8.66 0.62 19.68
C HIS A 115 7.32 0.42 20.42
N ASP A 116 6.49 1.46 20.48
CA ASP A 116 5.18 1.41 21.15
C ASP A 116 4.27 0.36 20.53
N VAL A 117 4.28 0.20 19.20
CA VAL A 117 3.54 -0.87 18.51
C VAL A 117 4.05 -2.24 18.87
N ILE A 118 5.37 -2.44 18.79
CA ILE A 118 5.98 -3.73 19.04
C ILE A 118 5.70 -4.15 20.48
N ALA A 119 5.84 -3.23 21.44
CA ALA A 119 5.53 -3.45 22.83
C ALA A 119 4.04 -3.74 23.07
N ALA A 120 3.13 -3.03 22.39
CA ALA A 120 1.69 -3.27 22.49
C ALA A 120 1.24 -4.59 21.86
N ARG A 121 1.90 -5.05 20.79
CA ARG A 121 1.50 -6.26 20.04
C ARG A 121 2.18 -7.54 20.52
N GLU A 122 3.44 -7.49 20.93
CA GLU A 122 4.20 -8.69 21.33
C GLU A 122 4.43 -8.79 22.84
N GLY A 123 4.06 -7.74 23.60
CA GLY A 123 4.44 -7.59 24.99
C GLY A 123 5.92 -7.23 25.12
N VAL A 124 6.28 -6.51 26.19
CA VAL A 124 7.65 -6.02 26.45
C VAL A 124 8.70 -7.15 26.44
N VAL A 125 8.29 -8.39 26.71
CA VAL A 125 9.16 -9.56 26.86
C VAL A 125 9.69 -10.10 25.51
N ASN A 126 8.98 -9.87 24.40
CA ASN A 126 9.34 -10.41 23.08
C ASN A 126 9.90 -9.36 22.10
N TYR A 127 10.43 -8.24 22.62
CA TYR A 127 10.99 -7.21 21.77
C TYR A 127 12.15 -7.77 20.91
N PRO A 128 12.10 -7.69 19.57
CA PRO A 128 13.06 -8.35 18.71
C PRO A 128 14.34 -7.49 18.60
N HIS A 129 15.16 -7.53 19.65
CA HIS A 129 16.46 -6.85 19.73
C HIS A 129 17.38 -7.17 18.54
N LYS A 130 17.18 -8.33 17.90
CA LYS A 130 17.94 -8.79 16.73
C LYS A 130 17.55 -8.12 15.39
N LEU A 131 16.45 -7.38 15.33
CA LEU A 131 15.98 -6.72 14.11
C LEU A 131 16.43 -5.25 13.98
N VAL A 132 16.70 -4.59 15.11
CA VAL A 132 17.08 -3.17 15.13
C VAL A 132 18.56 -2.98 14.83
N TRP A 133 19.39 -3.96 15.19
CA TRP A 133 20.84 -3.90 15.03
C TRP A 133 21.34 -5.11 14.25
N LYS A 134 21.37 -5.00 12.92
CA LYS A 134 22.35 -5.75 12.13
C LYS A 134 23.62 -4.90 12.08
N SER A 135 24.33 -4.86 13.20
CA SER A 135 25.59 -4.13 13.31
C SER A 135 26.69 -4.94 12.65
N ASP A 136 26.92 -4.76 11.36
CA ASP A 136 28.26 -4.95 10.78
C ASP A 136 29.14 -3.78 11.24
N MET A 137 29.37 -3.69 12.55
CA MET A 137 30.35 -2.77 13.11
C MET A 137 31.67 -3.52 13.11
N PRO A 138 32.66 -3.14 12.28
CA PRO A 138 33.97 -3.77 12.36
C PRO A 138 34.56 -3.44 13.73
N TYR A 139 35.00 -4.47 14.45
CA TYR A 139 35.77 -4.28 15.68
C TYR A 139 37.11 -3.60 15.31
N LYS A 140 37.53 -2.67 16.18
CA LYS A 140 38.79 -1.92 16.06
C LYS A 140 40.01 -2.83 15.99
#